data_AF-A0A963FZL3-F1
#
_entry.id   AF-A0A963FZL3-F1
#
_cell.length_a   1.000
_cell.length_b   1.000
_cell.length_c   1.000
_cell.angle_alpha   90.00
_cell.angle_beta   90.00
_cell.angle_gamma   90.00
#
_symmetry.space_group_name_H-M   'P 1'
#
loop_
_entity.id
_entity.type
_entity.pdbx_description
1 polymer ?
#
loop_
_entity_poly.entity_id
_entity_poly.type
_entity_poly.pdbx_seq_one_letter_code
_entity_poly.pdbx_strand_id
1 'polypeptide(L)'
;MSAQSETSPAPDSPDHSPQAHPAPEGTADSAAAAAALAALHGEAARHFCDCATRMTELWQESVSSRSAASPGLLESCLRLQVGDEIEQLIQYCRSLVAREEQALRRAGMRRFGQAWREHKRSHARLLRRLERRARHCATEPPGELARNVAMLLEDYWALHFPDHDRLALSLLALLESGEAEQALAIEPPDAAGSTADRR
;
A
#
# COMPACT_ATOMS: atom_id res chain seq x y z
N MET A 1 23.10 27.50 77.04
CA MET A 1 21.92 26.79 76.50
C MET A 1 21.01 27.82 75.84
N SER A 2 20.35 27.39 74.76
CA SER A 2 19.38 28.11 73.91
C SER A 2 19.96 28.76 72.65
N ALA A 3 19.33 28.35 71.54
CA ALA A 3 19.85 28.26 70.19
C ALA A 3 19.51 29.48 69.33
N GLN A 4 20.39 29.77 68.37
CA GLN A 4 20.11 30.66 67.25
C GLN A 4 19.53 29.82 66.12
N SER A 5 18.31 30.14 65.69
CA SER A 5 17.69 29.55 64.50
C SER A 5 18.08 30.38 63.28
N GLU A 6 18.95 29.84 62.44
CA GLU A 6 19.24 30.34 61.11
C GLU A 6 18.14 29.89 60.14
N THR A 7 17.44 30.84 59.51
CA THR A 7 16.53 30.60 58.40
C THR A 7 17.31 30.59 57.09
N SER A 8 17.47 29.40 56.49
CA SER A 8 17.96 29.22 55.12
C SER A 8 16.92 29.71 54.10
N PRO A 9 17.30 30.42 53.03
CA PRO A 9 16.43 30.62 51.88
C PRO A 9 16.33 29.31 51.06
N ALA A 10 15.12 29.00 50.62
CA ALA A 10 14.83 27.88 49.72
C ALA A 10 15.53 28.07 48.36
N PRO A 11 15.96 27.00 47.69
CA PRO A 11 16.49 27.09 46.33
C PRO A 11 15.36 27.45 45.35
N ASP A 12 15.62 28.44 44.50
CA ASP A 12 14.78 28.76 43.34
C ASP A 12 14.59 27.50 42.49
N SER A 13 13.34 27.04 42.39
CA SER A 13 12.94 26.01 41.45
C SER A 13 13.14 26.56 40.03
N PRO A 14 13.90 25.89 39.14
CA PRO A 14 13.97 26.30 37.76
C PRO A 14 12.58 26.16 37.12
N ASP A 15 12.11 27.25 36.55
CA ASP A 15 10.90 27.33 35.73
C ASP A 15 11.09 26.44 34.49
N HIS A 16 10.75 25.15 34.62
CA HIS A 16 10.63 24.24 33.49
C HIS A 16 9.30 24.48 32.79
N SER A 17 9.19 25.64 32.13
CA SER A 17 8.28 25.78 31.01
C SER A 17 8.65 24.70 29.99
N PRO A 18 7.73 23.80 29.59
CA PRO A 18 8.03 22.78 28.59
C PRO A 18 8.37 23.51 27.29
N GLN A 19 9.66 23.48 26.91
CA GLN A 19 10.07 23.89 25.57
C GLN A 19 9.34 22.97 24.60
N ALA A 20 8.37 23.53 23.88
CA ALA A 20 7.78 22.89 22.72
C ALA A 20 8.90 22.67 21.72
N HIS A 21 9.46 21.45 21.70
CA HIS A 21 10.37 21.05 20.64
C HIS A 21 9.62 21.24 19.32
N PRO A 22 10.19 22.00 18.35
CA PRO A 22 9.58 22.10 17.04
C PRO A 22 9.44 20.68 16.49
N ALA A 23 8.25 20.35 15.99
CA ALA A 23 8.01 19.05 15.39
C ALA A 23 9.10 18.81 14.33
N PRO A 24 9.79 17.66 14.34
CA PRO A 24 10.87 17.41 13.41
C PRO A 24 10.34 17.57 11.98
N GLU A 25 11.14 18.17 11.08
CA GLU A 25 10.78 18.59 9.72
C GLU A 25 10.22 17.49 8.78
N GLY A 26 9.88 16.28 9.29
CA GLY A 26 9.23 15.19 8.57
C GLY A 26 7.87 14.72 9.13
N THR A 27 7.36 15.29 10.22
CA THR A 27 6.06 14.84 10.81
C THR A 27 4.85 15.32 10.00
N ALA A 28 4.86 16.57 9.54
CA ALA A 28 3.80 17.12 8.70
C ALA A 28 3.68 16.38 7.36
N ASP A 29 4.81 15.98 6.77
CA ASP A 29 4.84 15.20 5.53
C ASP A 29 4.36 13.76 5.74
N SER A 30 4.55 13.19 6.93
CA SER A 30 4.10 11.84 7.28
C SER A 30 2.58 11.76 7.49
N ALA A 31 2.00 12.70 8.23
CA ALA A 31 0.55 12.79 8.42
C ALA A 31 -0.18 13.09 7.10
N ALA A 32 0.37 14.01 6.29
CA ALA A 32 -0.18 14.31 4.96
C ALA A 32 -0.10 13.09 4.01
N ALA A 33 0.99 12.32 4.07
CA ALA A 33 1.10 11.08 3.30
C ALA A 33 0.12 10.01 3.77
N ALA A 34 -0.10 9.85 5.07
CA ALA A 34 -1.08 8.91 5.61
C ALA A 34 -2.50 9.25 5.15
N ALA A 35 -2.88 10.53 5.21
CA ALA A 35 -4.17 11.00 4.70
C ALA A 35 -4.31 10.80 3.19
N ALA A 36 -3.25 11.10 2.42
CA ALA A 36 -3.23 10.88 0.97
C ALA A 36 -3.39 9.39 0.62
N LEU A 37 -2.69 8.50 1.31
CA LEU A 37 -2.81 7.05 1.13
C LEU A 37 -4.22 6.57 1.49
N ALA A 38 -4.79 6.98 2.62
CA ALA A 38 -6.15 6.62 2.99
C ALA A 38 -7.19 7.03 1.91
N ALA A 39 -7.02 8.21 1.32
CA ALA A 39 -7.87 8.68 0.23
C ALA A 39 -7.67 7.84 -1.06
N LEU A 40 -6.43 7.58 -1.45
CA LEU A 40 -6.07 6.72 -2.60
C LEU A 40 -6.65 5.32 -2.44
N HIS A 41 -6.52 4.76 -1.25
CA HIS A 41 -7.04 3.47 -0.85
C HIS A 41 -8.58 3.41 -0.96
N GLY A 42 -9.29 4.43 -0.48
CA GLY A 42 -10.74 4.52 -0.63
C GLY A 42 -11.19 4.66 -2.09
N GLU A 43 -10.41 5.36 -2.92
CA GLU A 43 -10.64 5.47 -4.37
C GLU A 43 -10.42 4.11 -5.07
N ALA A 44 -9.32 3.43 -4.75
CA ALA A 44 -8.96 2.11 -5.28
C ALA A 44 -9.98 1.04 -4.92
N ALA A 45 -10.49 1.06 -3.68
CA ALA A 45 -11.56 0.17 -3.22
C ALA A 45 -12.76 0.21 -4.16
N ARG A 46 -13.26 1.43 -4.42
CA ARG A 46 -14.43 1.63 -5.28
C ARG A 46 -14.14 1.18 -6.70
N HIS A 47 -13.01 1.62 -7.26
CA HIS A 47 -12.66 1.29 -8.63
C HIS A 47 -12.49 -0.23 -8.86
N PHE A 48 -11.86 -0.94 -7.93
CA PHE A 48 -11.72 -2.40 -8.03
C PHE A 48 -13.06 -3.13 -7.84
N CYS A 49 -13.92 -2.68 -6.92
CA CYS A 49 -15.27 -3.25 -6.78
C CYS A 49 -16.12 -3.04 -8.04
N ASP A 50 -16.08 -1.84 -8.63
CA ASP A 50 -16.80 -1.51 -9.86
C ASP A 50 -16.30 -2.39 -11.01
N CYS A 51 -14.98 -2.52 -11.17
CA CYS A 51 -14.37 -3.37 -12.19
C CYS A 51 -14.69 -4.86 -11.98
N ALA A 52 -14.63 -5.38 -10.75
CA ALA A 52 -14.97 -6.76 -10.44
C ALA A 52 -16.46 -7.06 -10.74
N THR A 53 -17.34 -6.11 -10.41
CA THR A 53 -18.77 -6.18 -10.76
C THR A 53 -18.94 -6.26 -12.27
N ARG A 54 -18.29 -5.35 -13.01
CA ARG A 54 -18.36 -5.32 -14.47
C ARG A 54 -17.84 -6.60 -15.13
N MET A 55 -16.73 -7.14 -14.64
CA MET A 55 -16.19 -8.42 -15.09
C MET A 55 -17.14 -9.60 -14.81
N THR A 56 -17.85 -9.57 -13.68
CA THR A 56 -18.85 -10.58 -13.34
C THR A 56 -20.05 -10.52 -14.28
N GLU A 57 -20.52 -9.33 -14.62
CA GLU A 57 -21.58 -9.12 -15.62
C GLU A 57 -21.17 -9.68 -16.99
N LEU A 58 -19.97 -9.32 -17.47
CA LEU A 58 -19.44 -9.81 -18.75
C LEU A 58 -19.30 -11.33 -18.78
N TRP A 59 -18.93 -11.95 -17.64
CA TRP A 59 -18.93 -13.40 -17.51
C TRP A 59 -20.35 -13.99 -17.61
N GLN A 60 -21.33 -13.41 -16.93
CA GLN A 60 -22.72 -13.87 -16.98
C GLN A 60 -23.33 -13.70 -18.39
N GLU A 61 -23.03 -12.60 -19.07
CA GLU A 61 -23.39 -12.37 -20.48
C GLU A 61 -22.76 -13.43 -21.39
N SER A 62 -21.49 -13.79 -21.15
CA SER A 62 -20.81 -14.88 -21.86
C SER A 62 -21.45 -16.25 -21.63
N VAL A 63 -21.95 -16.53 -20.44
CA VAL A 63 -22.68 -17.79 -20.16
C VAL A 63 -24.03 -17.80 -20.87
N SER A 64 -24.75 -16.69 -20.82
CA SER A 64 -26.09 -16.57 -21.41
C SER A 64 -26.09 -16.58 -22.93
N SER A 65 -25.03 -16.05 -23.56
CA SER A 65 -24.89 -15.96 -25.01
C SER A 65 -24.53 -17.29 -25.70
N ARG A 66 -24.19 -18.36 -24.95
CA ARG A 66 -23.84 -19.67 -25.53
C ARG A 66 -24.96 -20.32 -26.35
N SER A 67 -26.21 -19.96 -26.07
CA SER A 67 -27.40 -20.48 -26.77
C SER A 67 -27.93 -19.52 -27.84
N ALA A 68 -27.21 -18.43 -28.14
CA ALA A 68 -27.68 -17.41 -29.08
C ALA A 68 -27.58 -17.85 -30.55
N ALA A 69 -28.40 -17.25 -31.40
CA ALA A 69 -28.43 -17.51 -32.85
C ALA A 69 -27.13 -17.10 -33.58
N SER A 70 -26.25 -16.31 -32.96
CA SER A 70 -24.96 -15.89 -33.54
C SER A 70 -23.86 -15.82 -32.47
N PRO A 71 -23.34 -16.96 -32.01
CA PRO A 71 -22.39 -17.03 -30.90
C PRO A 71 -21.07 -16.29 -31.19
N GLY A 72 -20.55 -16.40 -32.42
CA GLY A 72 -19.23 -15.85 -32.77
C GLY A 72 -19.14 -14.32 -32.78
N LEU A 73 -20.22 -13.62 -33.13
CA LEU A 73 -20.28 -12.16 -33.07
C LEU A 73 -20.34 -11.67 -31.62
N LEU A 74 -21.18 -12.32 -30.80
CA LEU A 74 -21.27 -12.02 -29.36
C LEU A 74 -19.94 -12.29 -28.64
N GLU A 75 -19.28 -13.40 -28.96
CA GLU A 75 -17.97 -13.71 -28.40
C GLU A 75 -16.92 -12.67 -28.77
N SER A 76 -16.94 -12.18 -30.01
CA SER A 76 -16.03 -11.12 -30.46
C SER A 76 -16.27 -9.79 -29.74
N CYS A 77 -17.55 -9.41 -29.55
CA CYS A 77 -17.92 -8.21 -28.79
C CYS A 77 -17.48 -8.31 -27.31
N LEU A 78 -17.76 -9.44 -26.67
CA LEU A 78 -17.37 -9.70 -25.28
C LEU A 78 -15.85 -9.65 -25.12
N ARG A 79 -15.10 -10.18 -26.10
CA ARG A 79 -13.63 -10.14 -26.08
C ARG A 79 -13.09 -8.71 -26.10
N LEU A 80 -13.69 -7.83 -26.91
CA LEU A 80 -13.31 -6.42 -26.94
C LEU A 80 -13.62 -5.74 -25.61
N GLN A 81 -14.83 -5.93 -25.06
CA GLN A 81 -15.23 -5.35 -23.78
C GLN A 81 -14.32 -5.81 -22.63
N VAL A 82 -14.06 -7.11 -22.52
CA VAL A 82 -13.15 -7.65 -21.50
C VAL A 82 -11.73 -7.10 -21.68
N GLY A 83 -11.27 -6.98 -22.93
CA GLY A 83 -9.98 -6.37 -23.25
C GLY A 83 -9.87 -4.92 -22.78
N ASP A 84 -10.87 -4.10 -23.11
CA ASP A 84 -10.92 -2.68 -22.75
C ASP A 84 -10.93 -2.49 -21.23
N GLU A 85 -11.72 -3.30 -20.50
CA GLU A 85 -11.78 -3.25 -19.03
C GLU A 85 -10.44 -3.63 -18.39
N ILE A 86 -9.76 -4.65 -18.91
CA ILE A 86 -8.42 -5.03 -18.42
C ILE A 86 -7.41 -3.91 -18.69
N GLU A 87 -7.47 -3.27 -19.85
CA GLU A 87 -6.56 -2.18 -20.19
C GLU A 87 -6.79 -0.97 -19.29
N GLN A 88 -8.04 -0.56 -19.08
CA GLN A 88 -8.40 0.52 -18.16
C GLN A 88 -7.93 0.22 -16.73
N LEU A 89 -8.13 -1.01 -16.26
CA LEU A 89 -7.65 -1.46 -14.95
C LEU A 89 -6.12 -1.36 -14.83
N ILE A 90 -5.36 -1.76 -15.87
CA ILE A 90 -3.90 -1.64 -15.88
C ILE A 90 -3.48 -0.17 -15.80
N GLN A 91 -4.11 0.71 -16.59
CA GLN A 91 -3.81 2.14 -16.58
C GLN A 91 -4.11 2.77 -15.21
N TYR A 92 -5.25 2.41 -14.61
CA TYR A 92 -5.61 2.83 -13.26
C TYR A 92 -4.56 2.37 -12.24
N CYS A 93 -4.20 1.09 -12.23
CA CYS A 93 -3.20 0.55 -11.30
C CYS A 93 -1.84 1.25 -11.44
N ARG A 94 -1.40 1.58 -12.66
CA ARG A 94 -0.15 2.32 -12.87
C ARG A 94 -0.22 3.72 -12.25
N SER A 95 -1.34 4.41 -12.41
CA SER A 95 -1.58 5.73 -11.82
C SER A 95 -1.62 5.67 -10.28
N LEU A 96 -2.35 4.71 -9.73
CA LEU A 96 -2.44 4.47 -8.29
C LEU A 96 -1.06 4.26 -7.67
N VAL A 97 -0.29 3.31 -8.21
CA VAL A 97 1.07 2.99 -7.75
C VAL A 97 1.99 4.20 -7.79
N ALA A 98 1.91 5.02 -8.84
CA ALA A 98 2.72 6.23 -8.96
C ALA A 98 2.37 7.26 -7.86
N ARG A 99 1.07 7.45 -7.58
CA ARG A 99 0.57 8.37 -6.55
C ARG A 99 0.95 7.90 -5.15
N GLU A 100 0.79 6.61 -4.85
CA GLU A 100 1.17 6.01 -3.57
C GLU A 100 2.68 6.10 -3.32
N GLU A 101 3.49 5.72 -4.31
CA GLU A 101 4.96 5.81 -4.21
C GLU A 101 5.42 7.27 -4.01
N GLN A 102 4.74 8.24 -4.62
CA GLN A 102 5.04 9.65 -4.45
C GLN A 102 4.72 10.14 -3.03
N ALA A 103 3.56 9.77 -2.48
CA ALA A 103 3.17 10.10 -1.11
C ALA A 103 4.17 9.51 -0.10
N LEU A 104 4.48 8.22 -0.23
CA LEU A 104 5.43 7.53 0.65
C LEU A 104 6.85 8.07 0.53
N ARG A 105 7.28 8.46 -0.67
CA ARG A 105 8.60 9.07 -0.87
C ARG A 105 8.73 10.41 -0.15
N ARG A 106 7.68 11.25 -0.20
CA ARG A 106 7.65 12.55 0.49
C ARG A 106 7.72 12.38 2.01
N ALA A 107 7.04 11.38 2.56
CA ALA A 107 7.12 11.04 3.97
C ALA A 107 8.44 10.36 4.39
N GLY A 108 9.41 10.17 3.49
CA GLY A 108 10.71 9.61 3.88
C GLY A 108 10.73 8.08 4.03
N MET A 109 9.76 7.36 3.44
CA MET A 109 9.67 5.88 3.51
C MET A 109 10.92 5.14 3.02
N ARG A 110 11.79 5.81 2.23
CA ARG A 110 13.08 5.25 1.77
C ARG A 110 14.01 4.85 2.93
N ARG A 111 13.84 5.42 4.12
CA ARG A 111 14.59 5.08 5.34
C ARG A 111 14.35 3.63 5.77
N PHE A 112 13.17 3.09 5.51
CA PHE A 112 12.81 1.70 5.79
C PHE A 112 13.15 0.78 4.62
N GLY A 113 14.43 0.71 4.25
CA GLY A 113 14.91 0.16 2.98
C GLY A 113 14.29 -1.19 2.56
N GLN A 114 14.13 -2.16 3.46
CA GLN A 114 13.50 -3.44 3.14
C GLN A 114 11.99 -3.33 2.91
N ALA A 115 11.26 -2.64 3.79
CA ALA A 115 9.82 -2.44 3.68
C ALA A 115 9.46 -1.66 2.40
N TRP A 116 10.21 -0.60 2.09
CA TRP A 116 10.06 0.15 0.84
C TRP A 116 10.25 -0.73 -0.40
N ARG A 117 11.27 -1.60 -0.41
CA ARG A 117 11.49 -2.55 -1.52
C ARG A 117 10.40 -3.60 -1.62
N GLU A 118 9.83 -4.06 -0.51
CA GLU A 118 8.75 -5.06 -0.51
C GLU A 118 7.45 -4.47 -1.06
N HIS A 119 7.08 -3.27 -0.61
CA HIS A 119 5.95 -2.51 -1.13
C HIS A 119 6.06 -2.29 -2.65
N LYS A 120 7.21 -1.83 -3.14
CA LYS A 120 7.42 -1.71 -4.60
C LYS A 120 7.29 -3.04 -5.36
N ARG A 121 7.81 -4.13 -4.77
CA ARG A 121 7.77 -5.46 -5.40
C ARG A 121 6.35 -5.98 -5.51
N SER A 122 5.47 -5.62 -4.59
CA SER A 122 4.09 -6.08 -4.63
C SER A 122 3.24 -5.38 -5.69
N HIS A 123 3.37 -4.05 -5.83
CA HIS A 123 2.80 -3.31 -6.96
C HIS A 123 3.24 -3.88 -8.30
N ALA A 124 4.54 -4.16 -8.43
CA ALA A 124 5.07 -4.78 -9.63
C ALA A 124 4.53 -6.21 -9.87
N ARG A 125 4.20 -6.97 -8.81
CA ARG A 125 3.56 -8.29 -8.93
C ARG A 125 2.13 -8.17 -9.46
N LEU A 126 1.33 -7.23 -8.96
CA LEU A 126 -0.02 -6.99 -9.46
C LEU A 126 0.00 -6.62 -10.95
N LEU A 127 0.76 -5.58 -11.31
CA LEU A 127 0.84 -5.11 -12.70
C LEU A 127 1.26 -6.23 -13.65
N ARG A 128 2.27 -7.02 -13.29
CA ARG A 128 2.68 -8.19 -14.10
C ARG A 128 1.61 -9.27 -14.21
N ARG A 129 0.74 -9.44 -13.22
CA ARG A 129 -0.37 -10.41 -13.30
C ARG A 129 -1.44 -9.87 -14.25
N LEU A 130 -1.84 -8.60 -14.13
CA LEU A 130 -2.79 -7.95 -15.02
C LEU A 130 -2.31 -7.91 -16.47
N GLU A 131 -1.07 -7.49 -16.72
CA GLU A 131 -0.47 -7.47 -18.05
C GLU A 131 -0.36 -8.86 -18.67
N ARG A 132 -0.16 -9.91 -17.86
CA ARG A 132 -0.21 -11.29 -18.35
C ARG A 132 -1.62 -11.67 -18.78
N ARG A 133 -2.64 -11.30 -18.02
CA ARG A 133 -4.05 -11.54 -18.40
C ARG A 133 -4.44 -10.79 -19.67
N ALA A 134 -4.00 -9.53 -19.82
CA ALA A 134 -4.21 -8.76 -21.04
C ALA A 134 -3.66 -9.47 -22.30
N ARG A 135 -2.50 -10.13 -22.19
CA ARG A 135 -1.93 -10.91 -23.30
C ARG A 135 -2.76 -12.13 -23.67
N HIS A 136 -3.54 -12.68 -22.75
CA HIS A 136 -4.40 -13.83 -23.00
C HIS A 136 -5.79 -13.43 -23.52
N CYS A 137 -6.14 -12.13 -23.59
CA CYS A 137 -7.39 -11.64 -24.18
C CYS A 137 -7.65 -12.18 -25.59
N ALA A 138 -6.61 -12.42 -26.37
CA ALA A 138 -6.74 -12.90 -27.75
C ALA A 138 -6.93 -14.43 -27.84
N THR A 139 -6.69 -15.19 -26.77
CA THR A 139 -6.60 -16.66 -26.83
C THR A 139 -7.52 -17.38 -25.86
N GLU A 140 -7.85 -16.78 -24.72
CA GLU A 140 -8.80 -17.36 -23.76
C GLU A 140 -10.26 -17.04 -24.16
N PRO A 141 -11.24 -17.87 -23.76
CA PRO A 141 -12.65 -17.51 -23.84
C PRO A 141 -12.93 -16.26 -22.99
N PRO A 142 -13.66 -15.26 -23.51
CA PRO A 142 -13.81 -13.97 -22.84
C PRO A 142 -14.47 -14.09 -21.46
N GLY A 143 -15.45 -14.99 -21.30
CA GLY A 143 -16.09 -15.23 -20.00
C GLY A 143 -15.16 -15.84 -18.95
N GLU A 144 -14.25 -16.75 -19.34
CA GLU A 144 -13.27 -17.32 -18.41
C GLU A 144 -12.24 -16.27 -17.99
N LEU A 145 -11.82 -15.44 -18.94
CA LEU A 145 -10.90 -14.34 -18.67
C LEU A 145 -11.53 -13.30 -17.72
N ALA A 146 -12.78 -12.90 -17.97
CA ALA A 146 -13.50 -11.97 -17.11
C ALA A 146 -13.60 -12.49 -15.66
N ARG A 147 -14.00 -13.76 -15.50
CA ARG A 147 -14.02 -14.42 -14.19
C ARG A 147 -12.65 -14.45 -13.52
N ASN A 148 -11.60 -14.79 -14.27
CA ASN A 148 -10.23 -14.85 -13.76
C ASN A 148 -9.73 -13.47 -13.28
N VAL A 149 -10.15 -12.39 -13.95
CA VAL A 149 -9.80 -11.02 -13.54
C VAL A 149 -10.61 -10.58 -12.32
N ALA A 150 -11.90 -10.89 -12.26
CA ALA A 150 -12.72 -10.62 -11.07
C ALA A 150 -12.13 -11.28 -9.82
N MET A 151 -11.78 -12.58 -9.91
CA MET A 151 -11.11 -13.29 -8.81
C MET A 151 -9.75 -12.68 -8.45
N LEU A 152 -8.97 -12.23 -9.43
CA LEU A 152 -7.69 -11.59 -9.18
C LEU A 152 -7.84 -10.27 -8.42
N LEU A 153 -8.89 -9.49 -8.71
CA LEU A 153 -9.21 -8.27 -8.00
C LEU A 153 -9.65 -8.55 -6.56
N GLU A 154 -10.50 -9.55 -6.35
CA GLU A 154 -10.91 -10.01 -5.02
C GLU A 154 -9.72 -10.49 -4.19
N ASP A 155 -8.86 -11.33 -4.77
CA ASP A 155 -7.64 -11.82 -4.12
C ASP A 155 -6.68 -10.68 -3.77
N TYR A 156 -6.50 -9.72 -4.68
CA TYR A 156 -5.65 -8.56 -4.44
C TYR A 156 -6.20 -7.71 -3.29
N TRP A 157 -7.51 -7.47 -3.27
CA TRP A 157 -8.14 -6.71 -2.20
C TRP A 157 -8.04 -7.44 -0.85
N ALA A 158 -8.28 -8.75 -0.82
CA ALA A 158 -8.29 -9.55 0.40
C ALA A 158 -6.90 -9.79 0.99
N LEU A 159 -5.87 -9.95 0.14
CA LEU A 159 -4.53 -10.34 0.58
C LEU A 159 -3.52 -9.19 0.55
N HIS A 160 -3.71 -8.19 -0.30
CA HIS A 160 -2.67 -7.20 -0.55
C HIS A 160 -2.84 -5.92 0.26
N PHE A 161 -4.06 -5.41 0.27
CA PHE A 161 -4.43 -4.16 0.95
C PHE A 161 -4.26 -4.22 2.48
N PRO A 162 -4.65 -5.32 3.18
CA PRO A 162 -4.61 -5.31 4.64
C PRO A 162 -3.21 -5.41 5.24
N ASP A 163 -2.25 -6.01 4.53
CA ASP A 163 -0.94 -6.32 5.10
C ASP A 163 0.15 -5.32 4.69
N HIS A 164 0.25 -5.00 3.40
CA HIS A 164 1.33 -4.13 2.91
C HIS A 164 1.02 -2.64 3.13
N ASP A 165 -0.23 -2.23 3.00
CA ASP A 165 -0.62 -0.85 3.24
C ASP A 165 -0.76 -0.54 4.72
N ARG A 166 -1.18 -1.52 5.53
CA ARG A 166 -1.15 -1.39 6.99
C ARG A 166 0.27 -1.28 7.52
N LEU A 167 1.22 -2.03 6.94
CA LEU A 167 2.64 -1.85 7.24
C LEU A 167 3.12 -0.44 6.84
N ALA A 168 2.72 0.06 5.66
CA ALA A 168 3.06 1.41 5.23
C ALA A 168 2.51 2.48 6.18
N LEU A 169 1.23 2.38 6.57
CA LEU A 169 0.59 3.27 7.54
C LEU A 169 1.23 3.18 8.93
N SER A 170 1.62 1.98 9.36
CA SER A 170 2.31 1.77 10.65
C SER A 170 3.70 2.40 10.66
N LEU A 171 4.43 2.32 9.54
CA LEU A 171 5.75 2.96 9.39
C LEU A 171 5.63 4.48 9.28
N LEU A 172 4.54 5.00 8.69
CA LEU A 172 4.23 6.43 8.71
C LEU A 172 3.90 6.93 10.13
N ALA A 173 3.16 6.15 10.91
CA ALA A 173 2.88 6.48 12.31
C ALA A 173 4.17 6.53 13.16
N LEU A 174 5.13 5.61 12.90
CA LEU A 174 6.45 5.65 13.54
C LEU A 174 7.29 6.86 13.14
N LEU A 175 7.14 7.35 11.91
CA LEU A 175 7.78 8.59 11.47
C LEU A 175 7.16 9.81 12.14
N GLU A 176 5.83 9.81 12.30
CA GLU A 176 5.09 10.87 12.99
C GLU A 176 5.43 10.93 14.49
N SER A 177 5.57 9.77 15.15
CA SER A 177 5.95 9.70 16.58
C SER A 177 7.42 10.05 16.85
N GLY A 178 8.26 10.14 15.81
CA GLY A 178 9.71 10.31 15.94
C GLY A 178 10.45 9.06 16.42
N GLU A 179 9.75 7.95 16.65
CA GLU A 179 10.31 6.67 17.10
C GLU A 179 10.96 5.87 15.96
N ALA A 180 10.80 6.32 14.70
CA ALA A 180 11.40 5.70 13.54
C ALA A 180 12.91 5.49 13.66
N GLU A 181 13.65 6.43 14.27
CA GLU A 181 15.09 6.29 14.51
C GLU A 181 15.42 5.18 15.52
N GLN A 182 14.57 5.00 16.55
CA GLN A 182 14.73 3.92 17.53
C GLN A 182 14.38 2.55 16.91
N ALA A 183 13.35 2.50 16.07
CA ALA A 183 12.94 1.29 15.36
C ALA A 183 13.96 0.85 14.28
N LEU A 184 14.66 1.81 13.65
CA LEU A 184 15.74 1.53 12.68
C LEU A 184 17.06 1.15 13.33
N ALA A 185 17.30 1.55 14.58
CA ALA A 185 18.51 1.24 15.35
C ALA A 185 18.53 -0.18 15.95
N ILE A 186 17.39 -0.88 15.93
CA ILE A 186 17.33 -2.30 16.31
C ILE A 186 17.88 -3.11 15.13
N GLU A 187 19.17 -3.44 15.17
CA GLU A 187 19.74 -4.40 14.23
C GLU A 187 18.97 -5.74 14.31
N PRO A 188 18.72 -6.41 13.16
CA PRO A 188 18.20 -7.77 13.20
C PRO A 188 19.19 -8.67 13.98
N PRO A 189 18.71 -9.62 14.80
CA PRO A 189 19.53 -10.40 15.72
C PRO A 189 20.54 -11.38 15.08
N ASP A 190 20.98 -11.18 13.84
CA ASP A 190 21.90 -12.06 13.11
C ASP A 190 23.16 -11.36 12.54
N ALA A 191 23.47 -10.12 12.95
CA ALA A 191 24.74 -9.48 12.57
C ALA A 191 25.92 -9.80 13.52
N ALA A 192 25.66 -10.49 14.64
CA ALA A 192 26.67 -10.87 15.63
C ALA A 192 26.88 -12.39 15.69
N GLY A 193 27.36 -13.00 14.60
CA GLY A 193 27.58 -14.46 14.62
C GLY A 193 28.16 -15.10 13.37
N SER A 194 29.02 -14.43 12.59
CA SER A 194 29.79 -15.14 11.56
C SER A 194 31.14 -14.48 11.26
N THR A 195 31.98 -14.38 12.29
CA THR A 195 33.42 -14.22 12.10
C THR A 195 34.14 -15.09 13.13
N ALA A 196 34.96 -16.02 12.64
CA ALA A 196 35.62 -17.14 13.33
C ALA A 196 34.70 -18.38 13.44
N ASP A 197 34.83 -19.40 12.58
CA ASP A 197 36.04 -20.21 12.51
C ASP A 197 36.31 -20.75 11.09
N ARG A 198 37.35 -20.23 10.45
CA ARG A 198 38.12 -20.93 9.42
C ARG A 198 39.53 -21.08 9.98
N ARG A 199 39.83 -22.23 10.56
CA ARG A 199 41.11 -22.95 10.42
C ARG A 199 41.01 -24.34 11.00
#